data_AF-A0A7C4XHI4-F1
#
_entry.id   AF-A0A7C4XHI4-F1
#
_cell.length_a   1.000
_cell.length_b   1.000
_cell.length_c   1.000
_cell.angle_alpha   90.00
_cell.angle_beta   90.00
_cell.angle_gamma   90.00
#
_symmetry.space_group_name_H-M   'P 1'
#
loop_
_entity.id
_entity.type
_entity.pdbx_description
1 polymer ?
#
loop_
_entity_poly.entity_id
_entity_poly.type
_entity_poly.pdbx_seq_one_letter_code
_entity_poly.pdbx_strand_id
1 'polypeptide(L)' 'SSFYPRGIQPRSLALEGRFGARTVADLQRRGHDVALWPDWSLGRVSAVAREPDGVLKAAANPRGMQGYAVGR' A
#
# COMPACT_ATOMS: atom_id res chain seq x y z
N SER A 1 10.90 13.26 8.51
CA SER A 1 10.27 13.38 7.17
C SER A 1 11.33 13.83 6.16
N SER A 2 11.30 13.30 4.94
CA SER A 2 12.30 13.58 3.91
C SER A 2 12.02 14.86 3.12
N PHE A 3 10.75 15.28 3.03
CA PHE A 3 10.33 16.46 2.26
C PHE A 3 10.18 17.68 3.16
N TYR A 4 10.64 18.86 2.73
CA TYR A 4 10.43 20.13 3.44
C TYR A 4 8.92 20.40 3.67
N PRO A 5 8.48 20.91 4.84
CA PRO A 5 9.25 21.40 6.00
C PRO A 5 9.63 20.32 7.01
N ARG A 6 9.60 19.04 6.62
CA ARG A 6 10.02 17.88 7.42
C ARG A 6 9.21 17.65 8.71
N GLY A 7 7.96 18.08 8.71
CA GLY A 7 7.00 17.81 9.79
C GLY A 7 6.82 16.32 10.08
N ILE A 8 6.29 16.02 11.25
CA ILE A 8 6.00 14.66 11.73
C ILE A 8 4.57 14.61 12.27
N GLN A 9 3.90 13.48 12.04
CA GLN A 9 2.62 13.16 12.68
C GLN A 9 2.82 11.92 13.55
N PRO A 10 3.07 12.09 14.87
CA PRO A 10 3.26 10.96 15.77
C PRO A 10 2.06 10.01 15.76
N ARG A 11 2.32 8.69 15.79
CA ARG A 11 1.32 7.61 15.84
C ARG A 11 0.39 7.49 14.61
N SER A 12 0.55 8.34 13.60
CA SER A 12 -0.24 8.29 12.36
C SER A 12 -0.06 6.98 11.63
N LEU A 13 -1.17 6.35 11.24
CA LEU A 13 -1.21 5.12 10.46
C LEU A 13 -2.28 5.22 9.37
N ALA A 14 -1.85 5.30 8.11
CA ALA A 14 -2.75 5.28 6.97
C ALA A 14 -3.11 3.83 6.58
N LEU A 15 -4.40 3.56 6.41
CA LEU A 15 -4.92 2.28 5.89
C LEU A 15 -5.91 2.55 4.75
N GLU A 16 -6.05 1.63 3.80
CA GLU A 16 -7.16 1.68 2.83
C GLU A 16 -8.49 1.27 3.50
N GLY A 17 -9.62 1.79 3.02
CA GLY A 17 -10.95 1.55 3.59
C GLY A 17 -11.39 0.08 3.62
N ARG A 18 -10.84 -0.72 2.71
CA ARG A 18 -11.04 -2.17 2.57
C ARG A 18 -10.41 -3.04 3.65
N PHE A 19 -9.68 -2.47 4.62
CA PHE A 19 -9.33 -3.20 5.83
C PHE A 19 -10.56 -3.43 6.70
N GLY A 20 -10.68 -4.62 7.30
CA GLY A 20 -11.83 -4.97 8.13
C GLY A 20 -11.95 -4.08 9.38
N ALA A 21 -13.18 -3.71 9.74
CA ALA A 21 -13.47 -2.84 10.89
C ALA A 21 -12.87 -3.35 12.20
N ARG A 22 -12.82 -4.68 12.41
CA ARG A 22 -12.18 -5.29 13.58
C ARG A 22 -10.69 -4.95 13.66
N THR A 23 -9.97 -4.99 12.54
CA THR A 23 -8.54 -4.64 12.49
C THR A 23 -8.33 -3.16 12.78
N VAL A 24 -9.16 -2.29 12.18
CA VAL A 24 -9.11 -0.84 12.42
C VAL A 24 -9.32 -0.52 13.90
N ALA A 25 -10.37 -1.08 14.51
CA ALA A 25 -10.69 -0.88 15.91
C ALA A 25 -9.58 -1.41 16.85
N ASP A 26 -8.99 -2.57 16.55
CA ASP A 26 -7.90 -3.11 17.35
C ASP A 26 -6.64 -2.23 17.29
N LEU A 27 -6.32 -1.67 16.12
CA LEU A 27 -5.21 -0.73 15.97
C LEU A 27 -5.47 0.57 16.73
N GLN A 28 -6.66 1.13 16.65
CA GLN A 28 -7.05 2.32 17.44
C GLN A 28 -6.95 2.05 18.94
N ARG A 29 -7.44 0.89 19.41
CA ARG A 29 -7.36 0.45 20.81
C ARG A 29 -5.90 0.33 21.31
N ARG A 30 -4.97 -0.04 20.43
CA ARG A 30 -3.52 -0.07 20.72
C ARG A 30 -2.85 1.31 20.69
N GLY A 31 -3.60 2.37 20.40
CA GLY A 31 -3.13 3.75 20.43
C GLY A 31 -2.67 4.32 19.08
N HIS A 32 -2.96 3.64 17.96
CA HIS A 32 -2.69 4.21 16.63
C HIS A 32 -3.71 5.30 16.26
N ASP A 33 -3.23 6.36 15.62
CA ASP A 33 -4.08 7.37 14.98
C ASP A 33 -4.36 6.93 13.54
N VAL A 34 -5.43 6.16 13.36
CA VAL A 34 -5.74 5.50 12.09
C VAL A 34 -6.50 6.44 11.15
N ALA A 35 -5.90 6.74 9.99
CA ALA A 35 -6.54 7.46 8.90
C ALA A 35 -6.94 6.49 7.79
N LEU A 36 -8.25 6.39 7.52
CA LEU A 36 -8.77 5.58 6.42
C LEU A 36 -8.76 6.38 5.11
N TRP A 37 -8.07 5.84 4.12
CA TRP A 37 -8.02 6.34 2.75
C TRP A 37 -8.99 5.58 1.85
N PRO A 38 -9.39 6.15 0.70
CA PRO A 38 -10.24 5.44 -0.26
C PRO A 38 -9.66 4.09 -0.66
N ASP A 39 -10.53 3.17 -1.05
CA ASP A 39 -10.11 1.89 -1.59
C ASP A 39 -9.24 2.09 -2.83
N TRP A 40 -8.20 1.24 -2.97
CA TRP A 40 -7.30 1.25 -4.11
C TRP A 40 -6.56 2.60 -4.34
N SER A 41 -6.22 3.31 -3.26
CA SER A 41 -5.53 4.60 -3.34
C SER A 41 -4.05 4.55 -2.95
N LEU A 42 -3.64 3.65 -2.04
CA LEU A 42 -2.31 3.63 -1.44
C LEU A 42 -1.34 2.69 -2.17
N GLY A 43 -0.19 3.23 -2.60
CA GLY A 43 0.91 2.49 -3.20
C GLY A 43 0.89 2.45 -4.74
N ARG A 44 2.09 2.33 -5.33
CA ARG A 44 2.33 2.23 -6.79
C ARG A 44 3.40 1.18 -7.07
N VAL A 45 3.12 -0.06 -6.68
CA VAL A 45 4.08 -1.19 -6.77
C VAL A 45 4.16 -1.72 -8.21
N SER A 46 5.36 -2.09 -8.62
CA SER A 46 5.65 -2.91 -9.80
C SER A 46 6.63 -4.00 -9.39
N ALA A 47 6.46 -5.21 -9.92
CA ALA A 47 7.30 -6.35 -9.58
C ALA A 47 7.53 -7.27 -10.78
N VAL A 48 8.71 -7.88 -10.83
CA VAL A 48 9.05 -8.99 -11.71
C VAL A 48 9.73 -10.08 -10.89
N ALA A 49 9.59 -11.32 -11.31
CA ALA A 49 10.26 -12.47 -10.71
C ALA A 49 10.68 -13.46 -11.77
N ARG A 50 11.73 -14.24 -11.45
CA ARG A 50 12.17 -15.38 -12.26
C ARG A 50 12.17 -16.61 -11.39
N GLU A 51 11.44 -17.63 -11.82
CA GLU A 51 11.40 -18.93 -11.17
C GLU A 51 12.67 -19.75 -11.48
N PRO A 52 13.01 -20.75 -10.65
CA PRO A 52 14.18 -21.60 -10.88
C PRO A 52 14.15 -22.34 -12.22
N ASP A 53 12.95 -22.69 -12.72
CA ASP A 53 12.73 -23.33 -14.02
C ASP A 53 12.85 -22.36 -15.21
N GLY A 54 13.10 -21.07 -14.94
CA GLY A 54 13.27 -20.02 -15.94
C GLY A 54 12.00 -19.25 -16.29
N VAL A 55 10.83 -19.60 -15.74
CA VAL A 55 9.58 -18.87 -15.98
C VAL A 55 9.69 -17.43 -15.45
N LEU A 56 9.28 -16.45 -16.27
CA LEU A 56 9.23 -15.04 -15.90
C LEU A 56 7.80 -14.65 -15.47
N LYS A 57 7.69 -13.93 -14.36
CA LYS A 57 6.44 -13.38 -13.83
C LYS A 57 6.55 -11.86 -13.73
N ALA A 58 5.45 -11.17 -13.96
CA ALA A 58 5.35 -9.73 -13.78
C ALA A 58 4.00 -9.36 -13.17
N ALA A 59 3.98 -8.31 -12.35
CA ALA A 59 2.77 -7.73 -11.78
C ALA A 59 2.91 -6.21 -11.64
N ALA A 60 1.81 -5.49 -11.83
CA ALA A 60 1.73 -4.06 -11.59
C ALA A 60 0.49 -3.75 -10.76
N ASN A 61 0.59 -2.69 -9.95
CA ASN A 61 -0.54 -2.20 -9.19
C ASN A 61 -1.67 -1.70 -10.12
N PRO A 62 -2.95 -1.95 -9.80
CA PRO A 62 -4.08 -1.43 -10.58
C PRO A 62 -4.50 -0.01 -10.18
N ARG A 63 -3.85 0.59 -9.17
CA ARG A 63 -4.31 1.84 -8.55
C ARG A 63 -4.09 3.01 -9.48
N GLY A 64 -5.14 3.82 -9.67
CA GLY A 64 -5.14 4.92 -10.62
C GLY A 64 -5.11 4.50 -12.10
N MET A 65 -5.31 3.21 -12.40
CA MET A 65 -5.40 2.66 -13.76
C MET A 65 -4.23 3.07 -14.67
N GLN A 66 -3.02 3.16 -14.08
CA GLN A 66 -1.82 3.63 -14.77
C GLN A 66 -0.70 2.57 -14.78
N GLY A 67 -0.51 1.85 -13.67
CA GLY A 67 0.47 0.78 -13.60
C GLY A 67 0.04 -0.41 -14.45
N TYR A 68 0.95 -0.95 -15.26
CA TYR A 68 0.67 -2.10 -16.11
C TYR A 68 1.91 -2.97 -16.29
N ALA A 69 1.73 -4.29 -16.32
CA ALA A 69 2.80 -5.27 -16.56
C ALA A 69 2.61 -5.91 -17.93
N VAL A 70 3.71 -6.15 -18.64
CA VAL A 70 3.74 -6.81 -19.96
C VAL A 70 4.80 -7.92 -19.95
N GLY A 71 4.57 -8.97 -20.73
CA GLY A 71 5.46 -10.12 -20.83
C GLY A 71 5.06 -11.04 -21.98
N ARG A 72 5.98 -11.91 -22.39
CA ARG A 72 5.81 -12.91 -23.45
C ARG A 72 6.81 -14.05 -23.28
#